data_AF-B6W2Z4-F1
#
_entry.id   AF-B6W2Z4-F1
#
_cell.length_a   1.000
_cell.length_b   1.000
_cell.length_c   1.000
_cell.angle_alpha   90.00
_cell.angle_beta   90.00
_cell.angle_gamma   90.00
#
_symmetry.space_group_name_H-M   'P 1'
#
loop_
_entity.id
_entity.type
_entity.pdbx_description
1 polymer ?
#
loop_
_entity_poly.entity_id
_entity_poly.type
_entity_poly.pdbx_seq_one_letter_code
_entity_poly.pdbx_strand_id
1 'polypeptide(L)' 'MDLEGVDMETMVAFRDYLTQHGVFATIRASRGEDIFAACGMLSTAKQQKEKGVTLQ' A
#
# COMPACT_ATOMS: atom_id res chain seq x y z
N MET A 1 3.45 -8.70 -13.94
CA MET A 1 2.07 -8.78 -13.42
C MET A 1 1.84 -7.45 -12.77
N ASP A 2 1.12 -6.56 -13.44
CA ASP A 2 0.75 -5.27 -12.86
C ASP A 2 -0.47 -5.52 -11.96
N LEU A 3 -0.28 -5.31 -10.67
CA LEU A 3 -1.30 -5.51 -9.64
C LEU A 3 -1.71 -4.14 -9.14
N GLU A 4 -3.00 -3.83 -9.23
CA GLU A 4 -3.57 -2.60 -8.70
C GLU A 4 -4.08 -2.80 -7.27
N GLY A 5 -4.04 -1.73 -6.48
CA GLY A 5 -4.70 -1.69 -5.19
C GLY A 5 -6.22 -1.78 -5.36
N VAL A 6 -6.88 -2.45 -4.41
CA VAL A 6 -8.35 -2.47 -4.34
C VAL A 6 -8.88 -1.14 -3.78
N ASP A 7 -10.17 -0.87 -4.00
CA ASP A 7 -10.84 0.27 -3.40
C ASP A 7 -11.02 0.12 -1.87
N MET A 8 -11.42 1.21 -1.23
CA MET A 8 -11.61 1.27 0.22
C MET A 8 -12.76 0.40 0.72
N GLU A 9 -13.83 0.23 -0.05
CA GLU A 9 -15.00 -0.58 0.36
C GLU A 9 -14.60 -2.06 0.43
N THR A 10 -13.84 -2.53 -0.56
CA THR A 10 -13.27 -3.88 -0.59
C THR A 10 -12.31 -4.11 0.58
N MET A 11 -11.44 -3.14 0.91
CA MET A 11 -10.57 -3.23 2.09
C MET A 11 -11.33 -3.30 3.41
N VAL A 12 -12.43 -2.52 3.53
CA VAL A 12 -13.30 -2.54 4.71
C VAL A 12 -13.98 -3.88 4.85
N ALA A 13 -14.56 -4.42 3.78
CA ALA A 13 -15.20 -5.73 3.78
C ALA A 13 -14.25 -6.85 4.21
N PHE A 14 -12.99 -6.82 3.75
CA PHE A 14 -11.97 -7.78 4.16
C PHE A 14 -11.61 -7.67 5.65
N ARG A 15 -11.41 -6.45 6.15
CA ARG A 15 -11.14 -6.20 7.57
C ARG A 15 -12.30 -6.64 8.46
N ASP A 16 -13.53 -6.39 8.03
CA ASP A 16 -14.74 -6.75 8.75
C ASP A 16 -14.94 -8.26 8.77
N TYR A 17 -14.64 -8.96 7.66
CA TYR A 17 -14.64 -10.42 7.59
C TYR A 17 -13.67 -11.01 8.63
N LEU A 18 -12.41 -10.56 8.66
CA LEU A 18 -11.42 -11.06 9.62
C LEU A 18 -11.87 -10.82 11.06
N THR A 19 -12.36 -9.61 11.35
CA THR A 19 -12.78 -9.22 12.70
C THR A 19 -13.98 -10.05 13.17
N GLN A 20 -14.96 -10.32 12.30
CA GLN A 20 -16.09 -11.19 12.59
C GLN A 20 -15.68 -12.64 12.90
N HIS A 21 -14.56 -13.11 12.34
CA HIS A 21 -14.02 -14.46 12.57
C HIS A 21 -12.99 -14.52 13.71
N GLY A 22 -12.97 -13.51 14.59
CA GLY A 22 -12.14 -13.49 15.79
C GLY A 22 -10.70 -12.99 15.57
N VAL A 23 -10.38 -12.52 14.36
CA VAL A 23 -9.08 -11.90 14.05
C VAL A 23 -9.26 -10.38 14.01
N PHE A 24 -9.04 -9.71 15.14
CA PHE A 24 -9.13 -8.26 15.20
C PHE A 24 -8.14 -7.61 14.22
N ALA A 25 -8.66 -6.87 13.25
CA ALA A 25 -7.88 -6.29 12.16
C ALA A 25 -8.19 -4.79 11.99
N THR A 26 -7.20 -4.03 11.50
CA THR A 26 -7.32 -2.59 11.23
C THR A 26 -6.73 -2.24 9.87
N ILE A 27 -7.33 -1.28 9.17
CA ILE A 27 -6.75 -0.69 7.97
C ILE A 27 -5.75 0.37 8.38
N ARG A 28 -4.50 0.27 7.91
CA ARG A 28 -3.44 1.24 8.20
C ARG A 28 -3.57 2.43 7.25
N ALA A 29 -3.67 3.64 7.79
CA ALA A 29 -3.55 4.85 6.99
C ALA A 29 -2.16 4.93 6.34
N SER A 30 -2.12 5.22 5.03
CA SER A 30 -0.89 5.63 4.35
C SER A 30 -0.46 7.00 4.88
N ARG A 31 0.84 7.20 5.12
CA ARG A 31 1.40 8.48 5.58
C ARG A 31 2.68 8.77 4.80
N GLY A 32 2.88 10.04 4.43
CA GLY A 32 4.05 10.49 3.68
C GLY A 32 3.99 10.16 2.19
N GLU A 33 2.80 9.97 1.63
CA GLU A 33 2.60 9.75 0.19
C GLU A 33 2.86 11.02 -0.62
N ASP A 34 2.47 12.16 -0.07
CA ASP A 34 2.76 13.51 -0.55
C ASP A 34 4.26 13.84 -0.65
N ILE A 35 5.08 13.15 0.15
CA ILE A 35 6.55 13.32 0.18
C ILE A 35 7.30 12.05 -0.25
N PHE A 36 6.64 11.12 -0.95
CA PHE A 36 7.24 9.87 -1.47
C PHE A 36 7.94 8.98 -0.42
N ALA A 37 7.48 9.03 0.83
CA ALA A 37 8.03 8.30 1.96
C ALA A 37 7.05 7.27 2.57
N ALA A 38 5.89 7.06 1.94
CA ALA A 38 4.98 6.01 2.37
C ALA A 38 5.61 4.61 2.22
N CYS A 39 5.03 3.63 2.89
CA CYS A 39 5.57 2.26 2.90
C CYS A 39 5.70 1.72 1.46
N GLY A 40 6.88 1.16 1.15
CA GLY A 40 7.22 0.67 -0.18
C GLY A 40 7.82 1.72 -1.13
N MET A 41 7.52 3.01 -0.97
CA MET A 41 7.97 4.04 -1.92
C MET A 41 9.49 4.23 -1.93
N LEU A 42 10.15 4.20 -0.77
CA LEU A 42 11.61 4.37 -0.67
C LEU A 42 12.38 3.24 -1.37
N SER A 43 11.96 1.98 -1.17
CA SER A 43 12.57 0.82 -1.82
C SER A 43 12.31 0.81 -3.32
N THR A 44 11.10 1.19 -3.74
CA THR A 44 10.72 1.30 -5.15
C THR A 44 11.53 2.38 -5.85
N ALA A 45 11.68 3.56 -5.23
CA ALA A 45 12.49 4.66 -5.77
C ALA A 45 13.96 4.24 -5.96
N LYS A 46 14.55 3.50 -5.00
CA LYS A 46 15.91 2.95 -5.14
C LYS A 46 16.00 1.98 -6.33
N GLN A 47 15.07 1.04 -6.44
CA GLN A 47 15.06 0.06 -7.54
C GLN A 47 14.87 0.72 -8.91
N GLN A 48 14.05 1.77 -8.99
CA GLN A 48 13.85 2.53 -10.23
C GLN A 48 15.12 3.29 -10.64
N LYS A 49 15.83 3.89 -9.67
CA LYS A 49 17.16 4.50 -9.92
C LYS A 49 18.17 3.48 -10.46
N GLU A 50 18.24 2.29 -9.86
CA GLU A 50 19.13 1.21 -10.32
C GLU A 50 18.75 0.69 -11.72
N LYS A 51 17.47 0.72 -12.08
CA LYS A 51 16.96 0.36 -13.41
C LYS A 51 17.08 1.50 -14.45
N GLY A 52 17.67 2.64 -14.09
CA GLY A 52 17.81 3.80 -14.97
C GLY A 52 16.50 4.52 -15.28
N VAL A 53 15.41 4.21 -14.56
CA VAL A 53 14.12 4.90 -14.67
C VAL A 53 14.19 6.11 -13.74
N THR A 54 14.40 7.29 -14.31
CA THR A 54 14.37 8.55 -13.55
C THR A 54 12.91 8.89 -13.25
N LEU A 55 12.55 8.88 -11.97
CA LEU A 55 11.31 9.52 -11.50
C LEU A 55 11.46 11.04 -11.67
N GLN A 56 10.61 11.64 -12.51
CA GLN A 56 10.44 13.09 -12.59
C GLN A 56 9.59 13.61 -11.43
#